data_AF-X1N1R8-F1
#
_entry.id   AF-X1N1R8-F1
#
_cell.length_a   1.000
_cell.length_b   1.000
_cell.length_c   1.000
_cell.angle_alpha   90.00
_cell.angle_beta   90.00
_cell.angle_gamma   90.00
#
_symmetry.space_group_name_H-M   'P 1'
#
loop_
_entity.id
_entity.type
_entity.pdbx_description
1 polymer ?
#
loop_
_entity_poly.entity_id
_entity_poly.type
_entity_poly.pdbx_seq_one_letter_code
_entity_poly.pdbx_strand_id
1 'polypeptide(L)'
;MKGEGEEAKKLGKRALVVTGGKSARRMGALKKIEDSLKKMGVKTTLFEGVEANPGLETIKRGMNLAKKEKCRIIVGLGGGSPMDAAK
;
A
#
# COMPACT_ATOMS: atom_id res chain seq x y z
N MET A 1 -24.60 17.26 8.70
CA MET A 1 -23.37 16.82 8.01
C MET A 1 -23.18 15.31 8.20
N LYS A 2 -23.89 14.48 7.43
CA LYS A 2 -23.48 13.10 7.14
C LYS A 2 -22.85 13.18 5.75
N GLY A 3 -21.61 12.75 5.54
CA GLY A 3 -21.06 12.86 4.18
C GLY A 3 -19.65 12.32 3.93
N GLU A 4 -18.68 12.54 4.81
CA GLU A 4 -17.27 12.33 4.41
C GLU A 4 -16.57 11.24 5.24
N GLY A 5 -16.80 11.20 6.54
CA GLY A 5 -16.21 10.18 7.43
C GLY A 5 -16.80 8.77 7.28
N GLU A 6 -18.07 8.65 6.86
CA GLU A 6 -18.69 7.34 6.58
C GLU A 6 -18.19 6.73 5.27
N GLU A 7 -17.89 7.55 4.27
CA GLU A 7 -17.34 7.09 2.98
C GLU A 7 -15.92 6.55 3.17
N ALA A 8 -15.11 7.19 4.02
CA ALA A 8 -13.77 6.71 4.37
C ALA A 8 -13.79 5.31 5.03
N LYS A 9 -14.85 4.94 5.76
CA LYS A 9 -15.00 3.57 6.32
C LYS A 9 -15.15 2.50 5.23
N LYS A 10 -15.63 2.87 4.03
CA LYS A 10 -15.80 1.94 2.89
C LYS A 10 -14.47 1.55 2.25
N LEU A 11 -13.42 2.34 2.46
CA LEU A 11 -12.07 2.05 1.94
C LEU A 11 -11.52 0.72 2.47
N GLY A 12 -12.05 0.22 3.60
CA GLY A 12 -11.73 -1.09 4.17
C GLY A 12 -10.70 -1.03 5.30
N LYS A 13 -10.52 -2.16 6.00
CA LYS A 13 -9.64 -2.26 7.18
C LYS A 13 -8.27 -2.85 6.86
N ARG A 14 -7.92 -2.98 5.58
CA ARG A 14 -6.69 -3.64 5.12
C ARG A 14 -6.06 -2.89 3.97
N ALA A 15 -4.79 -2.56 4.12
CA ALA A 15 -4.00 -1.85 3.14
C ALA A 15 -2.84 -2.70 2.63
N LEU A 16 -2.62 -2.70 1.31
CA LEU A 16 -1.37 -3.16 0.71
C LEU A 16 -0.44 -1.95 0.56
N VAL A 17 0.70 -1.97 1.24
CA VAL A 17 1.76 -0.97 1.04
C VAL A 17 2.70 -1.49 -0.03
N VAL A 18 2.79 -0.77 -1.14
CA VAL A 18 3.62 -1.10 -2.31
C VAL A 18 4.88 -0.24 -2.27
N THR A 19 6.05 -0.86 -2.22
CA THR A 19 7.33 -0.14 -2.16
C THR A 19 8.40 -0.80 -3.00
N GLY A 20 9.37 0.00 -3.45
CA GLY A 20 10.51 -0.47 -4.22
C GLY A 20 11.58 -1.10 -3.32
N GLY A 21 12.83 -0.66 -3.49
CA GLY A 21 13.95 -1.11 -2.67
C GLY A 21 13.87 -0.66 -1.21
N LYS A 22 14.97 -0.88 -0.47
CA LYS A 22 15.02 -0.69 1.00
C LYS A 22 14.99 0.78 1.46
N SER A 23 14.89 1.76 0.56
CA SER A 23 15.00 3.18 0.91
C SER A 23 13.90 3.64 1.87
N ALA A 24 12.64 3.33 1.56
CA ALA A 24 11.50 3.69 2.40
C ALA A 24 11.58 3.10 3.82
N ARG A 25 12.14 1.89 3.94
CA ARG A 25 12.41 1.24 5.23
C ARG A 25 13.55 1.92 5.97
N ARG A 26 14.70 2.13 5.30
CA ARG A 26 15.90 2.76 5.90
C ARG A 26 15.63 4.19 6.40
N MET A 27 14.83 4.95 5.67
CA MET A 27 14.47 6.32 6.02
C MET A 27 13.32 6.41 7.04
N GLY A 28 12.77 5.27 7.49
CA GLY A 28 11.66 5.22 8.44
C GLY A 28 10.30 5.62 7.89
N ALA A 29 10.19 5.93 6.59
CA ALA A 29 8.92 6.28 5.94
C ALA A 29 7.92 5.12 5.98
N LEU A 30 8.40 3.88 5.80
CA LEU A 30 7.56 2.69 5.92
C LEU A 30 6.94 2.56 7.32
N LYS A 31 7.76 2.73 8.36
CA LYS A 31 7.28 2.66 9.75
C LYS A 31 6.25 3.76 10.04
N LYS A 32 6.49 4.99 9.56
CA LYS A 32 5.54 6.10 9.73
C LYS A 32 4.17 5.79 9.12
N ILE A 33 4.13 5.20 7.91
CA ILE A 33 2.85 4.86 7.28
C ILE A 33 2.15 3.68 7.98
N GLU A 34 2.90 2.66 8.40
CA GLU A 34 2.36 1.53 9.16
C GLU A 34 1.76 1.99 10.49
N ASP A 35 2.45 2.86 11.22
CA ASP A 35 1.98 3.42 12.49
C ASP A 35 0.72 4.29 12.29
N SER A 36 0.69 5.10 11.23
CA SER A 36 -0.48 5.93 10.89
C SER A 36 -1.70 5.08 10.57
N LEU A 37 -1.54 4.07 9.72
CA LEU A 37 -2.62 3.15 9.34
C LEU A 37 -3.10 2.32 10.54
N LYS A 38 -2.18 1.87 11.40
CA LYS A 38 -2.49 1.16 12.63
C LYS A 38 -3.34 2.00 13.58
N LYS A 39 -3.02 3.30 13.76
CA LYS A 39 -3.83 4.23 14.57
C LYS A 39 -5.26 4.38 14.04
N MET A 40 -5.47 4.19 12.74
CA MET A 40 -6.79 4.21 12.08
C MET A 40 -7.49 2.84 12.11
N GLY A 41 -6.89 1.82 12.74
CA GLY A 41 -7.43 0.45 12.76
C GLY A 41 -7.30 -0.30 11.43
N VAL A 42 -6.39 0.14 10.56
CA VAL A 42 -6.10 -0.49 9.26
C VAL A 42 -4.91 -1.42 9.41
N LYS A 43 -5.10 -2.70 9.08
CA LYS A 43 -4.03 -3.71 9.04
C LYS A 43 -3.23 -3.55 7.74
N THR A 44 -1.90 -3.56 7.85
CA THR A 44 -1.00 -3.45 6.70
C THR A 44 -0.51 -4.83 6.22
N THR A 45 -0.41 -4.97 4.90
CA THR A 45 0.30 -6.03 4.18
C THR A 45 1.37 -5.34 3.35
N LEU A 46 2.59 -5.85 3.34
CA LEU A 46 3.70 -5.25 2.59
C LEU A 46 3.93 -5.99 1.27
N PHE A 47 4.05 -5.24 0.18
CA PHE A 47 4.57 -5.69 -1.11
C PHE A 47 5.83 -4.88 -1.42
N GLU A 48 6.98 -5.50 -1.24
CA GLU A 48 8.29 -4.86 -1.41
C GLU A 48 9.06 -5.42 -2.62
N GLY A 49 10.05 -4.66 -3.07
CA GLY A 49 10.92 -5.08 -4.17
C GLY A 49 10.36 -4.77 -5.55
N VAL A 50 9.49 -3.76 -5.69
CA VAL A 50 9.09 -3.26 -7.01
C VAL A 50 10.30 -2.70 -7.75
N GLU A 51 10.61 -3.28 -8.89
CA GLU A 51 11.71 -2.90 -9.79
C GLU A 51 11.42 -1.57 -10.51
N ALA A 52 12.45 -0.91 -11.06
CA ALA A 52 12.24 0.22 -11.95
C ALA A 52 11.47 -0.22 -13.21
N ASN A 53 10.47 0.55 -13.65
CA ASN A 53 9.56 0.20 -14.75
C ASN A 53 8.93 -1.19 -14.55
N PRO A 54 7.98 -1.31 -13.61
CA PRO A 54 7.47 -2.59 -13.15
C PRO A 54 6.80 -3.36 -14.29
N GLY A 55 7.16 -4.63 -14.45
CA GLY A 55 6.56 -5.50 -15.46
C GLY A 55 5.17 -6.00 -15.06
N LEU A 56 4.42 -6.52 -16.04
CA LEU A 56 3.08 -7.10 -15.80
C LEU A 56 3.07 -8.19 -14.73
N GLU A 57 4.12 -9.00 -14.65
CA GLU A 57 4.23 -10.05 -13.62
C GLU A 57 4.34 -9.48 -12.21
N THR A 58 5.03 -8.35 -12.02
CA THR A 58 5.09 -7.65 -10.73
C THR A 58 3.74 -7.07 -10.35
N ILE A 59 3.03 -6.47 -11.31
CA ILE A 59 1.66 -5.99 -11.09
C ILE A 59 0.73 -7.14 -10.69
N LYS A 60 0.77 -8.27 -11.41
CA LYS A 60 -0.04 -9.46 -11.09
C LYS A 60 0.25 -10.01 -9.70
N ARG A 61 1.52 -10.07 -9.27
CA ARG A 61 1.89 -10.50 -7.91
C ARG A 61 1.29 -9.57 -6.85
N GLY A 62 1.40 -8.26 -7.05
CA GLY A 62 0.79 -7.25 -6.16
C GLY A 62 -0.73 -7.39 -6.08
N MET A 63 -1.40 -7.50 -7.25
CA MET A 63 -2.85 -7.71 -7.33
C MET A 63 -3.30 -9.00 -6.63
N ASN A 64 -2.60 -10.12 -6.85
CA ASN A 64 -2.92 -11.39 -6.23
C ASN A 64 -2.75 -11.33 -4.71
N LEU A 65 -1.69 -10.68 -4.23
CA LEU A 65 -1.46 -10.47 -2.80
C LEU A 65 -2.56 -9.59 -2.19
N ALA A 66 -2.93 -8.48 -2.84
CA ALA A 66 -4.02 -7.61 -2.39
C ALA A 66 -5.34 -8.40 -2.28
N LYS A 67 -5.69 -9.19 -3.30
CA LYS A 67 -6.89 -10.04 -3.29
C LYS A 67 -6.85 -11.08 -2.17
N LYS A 68 -5.74 -11.81 -2.05
CA LYS A 68 -5.53 -12.85 -1.02
C LYS A 68 -5.70 -12.29 0.39
N GLU A 69 -5.08 -11.15 0.66
CA GLU A 69 -5.11 -10.51 1.99
C GLU A 69 -6.36 -9.62 2.19
N LYS A 70 -7.23 -9.53 1.18
CA LYS A 70 -8.44 -8.69 1.18
C LYS A 70 -8.12 -7.22 1.43
N CYS A 71 -6.99 -6.74 0.91
CA CYS A 71 -6.62 -5.34 0.91
C CYS A 71 -7.55 -4.57 -0.02
N ARG A 72 -8.19 -3.55 0.52
CA ARG A 72 -9.08 -2.64 -0.23
C ARG A 72 -8.47 -1.25 -0.40
N ILE A 73 -7.39 -0.98 0.34
CA ILE A 73 -6.57 0.21 0.24
C ILE A 73 -5.24 -0.20 -0.39
N ILE A 74 -4.76 0.54 -1.38
CA ILE A 74 -3.41 0.40 -1.92
C ILE A 74 -2.65 1.69 -1.62
N VAL A 75 -1.44 1.58 -1.08
CA VAL A 75 -0.59 2.71 -0.71
C VAL A 75 0.75 2.57 -1.41
N GLY A 76 0.99 3.39 -2.43
CA GLY A 76 2.31 3.51 -3.06
C GLY A 76 3.27 4.31 -2.18
N LEU A 77 4.45 3.75 -1.89
CA LEU A 77 5.48 4.37 -1.06
C LEU A 77 6.85 4.26 -1.71
N GLY A 78 7.38 5.37 -2.23
CA GLY A 78 8.69 5.45 -2.85
C GLY A 78 8.73 6.47 -3.98
N GLY A 79 9.58 6.23 -4.98
CA GLY A 79 9.63 7.02 -6.22
C GLY A 79 8.54 6.63 -7.23
N GLY A 80 8.67 7.09 -8.48
CA GLY A 80 7.65 6.90 -9.52
C GLY A 80 7.24 5.45 -9.75
N SER A 81 8.20 4.52 -9.83
CA SER A 81 7.91 3.10 -10.10
C SER A 81 6.92 2.46 -9.09
N PRO A 82 7.19 2.40 -7.76
CA PRO A 82 6.24 1.81 -6.81
C PRO A 82 4.93 2.57 -6.71
N MET A 83 4.89 3.87 -7.05
CA MET A 83 3.64 4.63 -7.13
C MET A 83 2.83 4.26 -8.37
N ASP A 84 3.48 4.00 -9.50
CA ASP A 84 2.83 3.55 -10.73
C ASP A 84 2.37 2.09 -10.62
N ALA A 85 3.14 1.22 -9.97
CA ALA A 85 2.70 -0.15 -9.65
C ALA A 85 1.50 -0.21 -8.70
N ALA A 86 1.30 0.85 -7.91
CA ALA A 86 0.19 0.96 -6.97
C ALA A 86 -1.11 1.47 -7.61
N LYS A 87 -1.04 2.11 -8.78
CA LYS A 87 -2.20 2.57 -9.56
C LYS A 87 -2.85 1.40 -10.28
#